data_AF-A0A0G4IP92-F1
#
_entry.id   AF-A0A0G4IP92-F1
#
_cell.length_a   1.000
_cell.length_b   1.000
_cell.length_c   1.000
_cell.angle_alpha   90.00
_cell.angle_beta   90.00
_cell.angle_gamma   90.00
#
_symmetry.space_group_name_H-M   'P 1'
#
loop_
_entity.id
_entity.type
_entity.pdbx_description
1 polymer ?
#
loop_
_entity_poly.entity_id
_entity_poly.type
_entity_poly.pdbx_seq_one_letter_code
_entity_poly.pdbx_strand_id
1 'polypeptide(L)'
;MKLNVDGEYGWVVAAALLLYLQQQVIFVVIVVRARMRTHIKAPTLYPRDSEIKDLKLSPDQVDGYMRAQRIHQNNLEFMAMFVPVFLLSGLYNPVYTAIAGLWIFAFRLLFAIGYLRATTSRTWGGPFHFGELYCVITAARLAYSLIQSA
;
A
#
# COMPACT_ATOMS: atom_id res chain seq x y z
N MET A 1 -6.72 -28.85 -17.85
CA MET A 1 -5.67 -27.91 -17.39
C MET A 1 -5.45 -28.15 -15.89
N LYS A 2 -4.33 -28.76 -15.48
CA LYS A 2 -3.91 -28.77 -14.07
C LYS A 2 -3.03 -27.55 -13.87
N LEU A 3 -3.44 -26.63 -13.01
CA LEU A 3 -2.62 -25.47 -12.64
C LEU A 3 -1.45 -26.00 -11.80
N ASN A 4 -0.30 -26.25 -12.41
CA ASN A 4 0.91 -26.63 -11.68
C ASN A 4 1.69 -25.34 -11.41
N VAL A 5 1.65 -24.89 -10.16
CA VAL A 5 2.32 -23.66 -9.73
C VAL A 5 3.76 -24.02 -9.36
N ASP A 6 4.73 -23.35 -9.98
CA ASP A 6 6.15 -23.53 -9.66
C ASP A 6 6.41 -23.24 -8.17
N GLY A 7 7.32 -23.98 -7.55
CA GLY A 7 7.76 -23.73 -6.18
C GLY A 7 8.32 -22.31 -6.00
N GLU A 8 8.90 -21.72 -7.06
CA GLU A 8 9.36 -20.32 -7.05
C GLU A 8 8.23 -19.31 -6.81
N TYR A 9 6.98 -19.65 -7.13
CA TYR A 9 5.83 -18.80 -6.85
C TYR A 9 5.61 -18.57 -5.35
N GLY A 10 6.18 -19.41 -4.49
CA GLY A 10 6.22 -19.19 -3.05
C GLY A 10 6.80 -17.82 -2.66
N TRP A 11 7.73 -17.28 -3.45
CA TRP A 11 8.28 -15.93 -3.24
C TRP A 11 7.25 -14.82 -3.47
N VAL A 12 6.37 -15.01 -4.46
CA VAL A 12 5.26 -14.07 -4.75
C VAL A 12 4.28 -14.07 -3.59
N VAL A 13 3.93 -15.25 -3.06
CA VAL A 13 3.07 -15.38 -1.89
C VAL A 13 3.69 -14.72 -0.65
N ALA A 14 4.98 -14.95 -0.39
CA ALA A 14 5.68 -14.31 0.72
C ALA A 14 5.67 -12.77 0.60
N ALA A 15 5.92 -12.23 -0.58
CA ALA A 15 5.84 -10.79 -0.82
C ALA A 15 4.40 -10.24 -0.68
N ALA A 16 3.38 -10.97 -1.13
CA ALA A 16 1.98 -10.62 -0.89
C ALA A 16 1.63 -10.55 0.60
N LEU A 17 2.13 -11.51 1.40
CA LEU A 17 1.94 -11.51 2.86
C LEU A 17 2.61 -10.29 3.51
N LEU A 18 3.80 -9.90 3.06
CA LEU A 18 4.45 -8.68 3.56
C LEU A 18 3.66 -7.41 3.25
N LEU A 19 3.12 -7.29 2.03
CA LEU A 19 2.24 -6.18 1.65
C LEU A 19 0.95 -6.15 2.47
N TYR A 20 0.37 -7.32 2.75
CA TYR A 20 -0.77 -7.45 3.66
C TYR A 20 -0.43 -6.96 5.07
N LEU A 21 0.69 -7.42 5.65
CA LEU A 21 1.12 -7.00 6.98
C LEU A 21 1.44 -5.50 7.03
N GLN A 22 2.02 -4.93 5.97
CA GLN A 22 2.20 -3.48 5.86
C GLN A 22 0.87 -2.73 5.97
N GLN A 23 -0.14 -3.16 5.22
CA GLN A 23 -1.45 -2.52 5.25
C GLN A 23 -2.15 -2.71 6.59
N GLN A 24 -2.30 -3.96 7.05
CA GLN A 24 -3.18 -4.33 8.16
C GLN A 24 -2.56 -4.16 9.54
N VAL A 25 -1.23 -4.16 9.63
CA VAL A 25 -0.53 -4.00 10.90
C VAL A 25 0.12 -2.63 10.96
N ILE A 26 1.08 -2.34 10.07
CA ILE A 26 1.90 -1.14 10.18
C ILE A 26 1.04 0.13 10.02
N PHE A 27 0.23 0.21 8.95
CA PHE A 27 -0.54 1.42 8.67
C PHE A 27 -1.77 1.58 9.57
N VAL A 28 -2.36 0.47 10.05
CA VAL A 28 -3.39 0.52 11.09
C VAL A 28 -2.82 1.06 12.41
N VAL A 29 -1.64 0.62 12.83
CA VAL A 29 -0.99 1.14 14.06
C VAL A 29 -0.74 2.65 13.97
N ILE A 30 -0.37 3.17 12.79
CA ILE A 30 -0.21 4.62 12.57
C ILE A 30 -1.54 5.35 12.83
N VAL A 31 -2.65 4.85 12.29
CA VAL A 31 -4.00 5.43 12.49
C VAL A 31 -4.43 5.33 13.95
N VAL A 32 -4.26 4.18 14.59
CA VAL A 32 -4.64 3.96 15.99
C VAL A 32 -3.87 4.92 16.90
N ARG A 33 -2.56 5.06 16.70
CA ARG A 33 -1.74 6.02 17.47
C ARG A 33 -2.20 7.45 17.27
N ALA A 34 -2.55 7.83 16.04
CA ALA A 34 -3.08 9.17 15.77
C ALA A 34 -4.41 9.41 16.51
N ARG A 35 -5.34 8.43 16.48
CA ARG A 35 -6.61 8.50 17.23
C ARG A 35 -6.38 8.62 18.74
N MET A 36 -5.45 7.84 19.30
CA MET A 36 -5.15 7.92 20.73
C MET A 36 -4.58 9.28 21.14
N ARG A 37 -3.78 9.91 20.27
CA ARG A 37 -3.16 11.22 20.55
C ARG A 37 -4.13 12.39 20.44
N THR A 38 -5.10 12.31 19.52
CA THR A 38 -6.06 13.40 19.29
C THR A 38 -7.42 13.17 19.97
N HIS A 39 -7.65 11.96 20.50
CA HIS A 39 -8.94 11.52 21.04
C HIS A 39 -10.11 11.58 20.04
N ILE A 40 -9.83 11.73 18.74
CA ILE A 40 -10.85 11.66 17.68
C ILE A 40 -11.37 10.22 17.57
N LYS A 41 -12.64 10.04 17.93
CA LYS A 41 -13.31 8.74 17.95
C LYS A 41 -13.79 8.34 16.56
N ALA A 42 -13.91 7.03 16.32
CA ALA A 42 -14.70 6.55 15.19
C ALA A 42 -16.18 6.95 15.38
N PRO A 43 -16.95 7.21 14.30
CA PRO A 43 -16.61 7.02 12.89
C PRO A 43 -15.92 8.23 12.22
N THR A 44 -15.53 9.27 12.95
CA THR A 44 -14.91 10.46 12.35
C THR A 44 -13.62 10.11 11.60
N LEU A 45 -13.59 10.46 10.32
CA LEU A 45 -12.39 10.38 9.48
C LEU A 45 -11.75 11.75 9.28
N TYR A 46 -12.55 12.75 8.94
CA TYR A 46 -12.17 14.17 8.88
C TYR A 46 -12.90 14.89 10.03
N PRO A 47 -12.18 15.45 11.01
CA PRO A 47 -12.81 16.10 12.15
C PRO A 47 -13.47 17.40 11.71
N ARG A 48 -14.63 17.71 12.30
CA ARG A 48 -15.36 18.97 12.07
C ARG A 48 -14.80 20.08 12.94
N ASP A 49 -14.97 21.33 12.55
CA ASP A 49 -14.49 22.50 13.32
C ASP A 49 -14.97 22.51 14.77
N SER A 50 -16.22 22.07 15.02
CA SER A 50 -16.75 21.92 16.38
C SER A 50 -15.98 20.88 17.20
N GLU A 51 -15.70 19.71 16.63
CA GLU A 51 -14.93 18.65 17.29
C GLU A 51 -13.48 19.06 17.54
N ILE A 52 -12.85 19.77 16.60
CA ILE A 52 -11.50 20.33 16.74
C ILE A 52 -11.47 21.31 17.92
N LYS A 53 -12.47 22.19 18.02
CA LYS A 53 -12.59 23.17 19.11
C LYS A 53 -12.86 22.49 20.46
N ASP A 54 -13.76 21.52 20.50
CA ASP A 54 -14.11 20.78 21.72
C ASP A 54 -12.92 19.99 22.27
N LEU A 55 -12.15 19.35 21.39
CA LEU A 55 -10.94 18.61 21.72
C LEU A 55 -9.69 19.49 21.89
N LYS A 56 -9.82 20.81 21.65
CA LYS A 56 -8.75 21.81 21.75
C LYS A 56 -7.49 21.42 20.95
N LEU A 57 -7.69 20.87 19.76
CA LEU A 57 -6.59 20.40 18.91
C LEU A 57 -5.92 21.56 18.18
N SER A 58 -4.58 21.52 18.12
CA SER A 58 -3.82 22.44 17.27
C SER A 58 -3.95 22.07 15.79
N PRO A 59 -3.71 23.01 14.85
CA PRO A 59 -3.66 22.71 13.42
C PRO A 59 -2.70 21.56 13.08
N ASP A 60 -1.53 21.51 13.71
CA ASP A 60 -0.54 20.45 13.51
C ASP A 60 -1.04 19.07 13.96
N GLN A 61 -1.81 19.01 15.05
CA GLN A 61 -2.41 17.76 15.52
C GLN A 61 -3.49 17.27 14.56
N VAL A 62 -4.33 18.18 14.07
CA VAL A 62 -5.38 17.88 13.08
C VAL A 62 -4.75 17.39 11.78
N ASP A 63 -3.74 18.10 11.27
CA ASP A 63 -3.02 17.71 10.06
C ASP A 63 -2.30 16.37 10.25
N GLY A 64 -1.61 16.17 11.37
CA GLY A 64 -0.94 14.91 11.69
C GLY A 64 -1.92 13.73 11.71
N TYR A 65 -3.12 13.93 12.27
CA TYR A 65 -4.19 12.95 12.25
C TYR A 65 -4.70 12.66 10.84
N MET A 66 -4.98 13.69 10.04
CA MET A 66 -5.45 13.51 8.66
C MET A 66 -4.40 12.82 7.77
N ARG A 67 -3.11 13.13 7.95
CA ARG A 67 -2.01 12.45 7.24
C ARG A 67 -1.93 10.98 7.63
N ALA A 68 -2.06 10.65 8.93
CA ALA A 68 -2.12 9.26 9.39
C ALA A 68 -3.26 8.46 8.73
N GLN A 69 -4.45 9.06 8.62
CA GLN A 69 -5.59 8.45 7.91
C GLN A 69 -5.28 8.24 6.42
N ARG A 70 -4.76 9.27 5.73
CA ARG A 70 -4.45 9.17 4.30
C ARG A 70 -3.33 8.18 3.99
N ILE A 71 -2.38 7.95 4.88
CA ILE A 71 -1.37 6.89 4.70
C ILE A 71 -2.04 5.53 4.53
N HIS A 72 -2.95 5.18 5.44
CA HIS A 72 -3.67 3.91 5.39
C HIS A 72 -4.61 3.83 4.18
N GLN A 73 -5.40 4.88 3.94
CA GLN A 73 -6.37 4.90 2.83
C GLN A 73 -5.70 4.85 1.46
N ASN A 74 -4.67 5.66 1.24
CA ASN A 74 -3.98 5.68 -0.05
C ASN A 74 -3.32 4.32 -0.37
N ASN A 75 -2.80 3.62 0.65
CA ASN A 75 -2.25 2.28 0.43
C ASN A 75 -3.34 1.26 0.16
N LEU A 76 -4.49 1.36 0.83
CA LEU A 76 -5.63 0.48 0.57
C LEU A 76 -6.18 0.67 -0.85
N GLU A 77 -6.36 1.92 -1.30
CA GLU A 77 -6.79 2.28 -2.66
C GLU A 77 -5.86 1.68 -3.72
N PHE A 78 -4.54 1.79 -3.51
CA PHE A 78 -3.54 1.21 -4.41
C PHE A 78 -3.53 -0.32 -4.37
N MET A 79 -3.48 -0.93 -3.18
CA MET A 79 -3.42 -2.39 -3.03
C MET A 79 -4.63 -3.10 -3.63
N ALA A 80 -5.82 -2.49 -3.57
CA ALA A 80 -7.04 -3.05 -4.16
C ALA A 80 -6.90 -3.31 -5.67
N MET A 81 -6.17 -2.45 -6.38
CA MET A 81 -5.91 -2.60 -7.81
C MET A 81 -4.62 -3.36 -8.10
N PHE A 82 -3.60 -3.18 -7.28
CA PHE A 82 -2.27 -3.72 -7.51
C PHE A 82 -2.18 -5.23 -7.21
N VAL A 83 -2.75 -5.72 -6.11
CA VAL A 83 -2.58 -7.12 -5.68
C VAL A 83 -3.06 -8.13 -6.74
N PRO A 84 -4.22 -7.95 -7.40
CA PRO A 84 -4.62 -8.84 -8.50
C PRO A 84 -3.59 -8.89 -9.63
N VAL A 85 -3.08 -7.73 -10.05
CA VAL A 85 -2.06 -7.64 -11.11
C VAL A 85 -0.77 -8.32 -10.67
N PHE A 86 -0.31 -8.06 -9.44
CA PHE A 86 0.89 -8.65 -8.86
C PHE A 86 0.85 -10.19 -8.86
N LEU A 87 -0.26 -10.77 -8.40
CA LEU A 87 -0.43 -12.23 -8.36
C LEU A 87 -0.43 -12.83 -9.77
N LEU A 88 -1.06 -12.15 -10.74
CA LEU A 88 -1.04 -12.57 -12.15
C LEU A 88 0.36 -12.47 -12.75
N SER A 89 1.09 -11.38 -12.53
CA SER A 89 2.47 -11.22 -13.01
C SER A 89 3.38 -12.37 -12.53
N GLY A 90 3.17 -12.84 -11.30
CA GLY A 90 3.94 -13.92 -10.71
C GLY A 90 3.79 -15.25 -11.44
N LEU A 91 2.68 -15.47 -12.16
CA LEU A 91 2.46 -16.69 -12.94
C LEU A 91 3.37 -16.77 -14.16
N TYR A 92 3.87 -15.62 -14.63
CA TYR A 92 4.77 -15.52 -15.77
C TYR A 92 6.25 -15.45 -15.35
N ASN A 93 6.55 -14.66 -14.30
CA ASN A 93 7.91 -14.52 -13.79
C ASN A 93 7.90 -14.35 -12.25
N PRO A 94 7.92 -15.45 -11.48
CA PRO A 94 7.67 -15.40 -10.04
C PRO A 94 8.76 -14.65 -9.26
N VAL A 95 10.04 -14.94 -9.50
CA VAL A 95 11.16 -14.35 -8.74
C VAL A 95 11.24 -12.84 -8.92
N TYR A 96 11.23 -12.36 -10.17
CA TYR A 96 11.32 -10.91 -10.43
C TYR A 96 10.03 -10.18 -10.04
N THR A 97 8.87 -10.83 -10.12
CA THR A 97 7.63 -10.28 -9.56
C THR A 97 7.76 -10.10 -8.05
N ALA A 98 8.27 -11.09 -7.31
CA ALA A 98 8.49 -10.96 -5.88
C ALA A 98 9.44 -9.80 -5.53
N ILE A 99 10.52 -9.61 -6.30
CA ILE A 99 11.44 -8.45 -6.15
C ILE A 99 10.68 -7.14 -6.35
N ALA A 100 9.83 -7.03 -7.37
CA ALA A 100 8.99 -5.85 -7.58
C ALA A 100 8.02 -5.60 -6.41
N GLY A 101 7.46 -6.67 -5.83
CA GLY A 101 6.63 -6.59 -4.61
C GLY A 101 7.39 -6.06 -3.40
N LEU A 102 8.63 -6.51 -3.18
CA LEU A 102 9.51 -6.02 -2.12
C LEU A 102 9.93 -4.56 -2.35
N TRP A 103 10.18 -4.19 -3.61
CA TRP A 103 10.46 -2.80 -4.00
C TRP A 103 9.29 -1.89 -3.62
N ILE A 104 8.07 -2.28 -3.99
CA ILE A 104 6.85 -1.56 -3.61
C ILE A 104 6.73 -1.48 -2.09
N PHE A 105 6.87 -2.60 -1.38
CA PHE A 105 6.81 -2.63 0.08
C PHE A 105 7.74 -1.58 0.70
N ALA A 106 9.01 -1.53 0.28
CA ALA A 106 9.99 -0.58 0.80
C ALA A 106 9.60 0.88 0.52
N PHE A 107 9.22 1.21 -0.72
CA PHE A 107 8.85 2.58 -1.07
C PHE A 107 7.50 3.02 -0.50
N ARG A 108 6.57 2.09 -0.24
CA ARG A 108 5.33 2.38 0.51
C ARG A 108 5.63 2.66 1.99
N LEU A 109 6.67 2.07 2.60
CA LEU A 109 7.16 2.49 3.92
C LEU A 109 7.77 3.89 3.89
N LEU A 110 8.59 4.20 2.88
CA LEU A 110 9.16 5.54 2.71
C LEU A 110 8.10 6.61 2.48
N PHE A 111 7.04 6.28 1.72
CA PHE A 111 5.84 7.11 1.60
C PHE A 111 5.24 7.42 2.97
N ALA A 112 4.99 6.40 3.80
CA ALA A 112 4.40 6.59 5.12
C ALA A 112 5.29 7.44 6.03
N ILE A 113 6.61 7.17 6.05
CA ILE A 113 7.58 7.93 6.85
C ILE A 113 7.61 9.41 6.40
N GLY A 114 7.70 9.65 5.09
CA GLY A 114 7.70 11.00 4.55
C GLY A 114 6.39 11.73 4.87
N TYR A 115 5.25 11.07 4.65
CA TYR A 115 3.94 11.69 4.84
C TYR A 115 3.62 11.98 6.32
N LEU A 116 4.16 11.21 7.27
CA LEU A 116 4.07 11.55 8.69
C LEU A 116 4.78 12.87 9.02
N ARG A 117 5.90 13.15 8.35
CA ARG A 117 6.69 14.38 8.56
C ARG A 117 6.03 15.61 7.95
N ALA A 118 5.68 15.53 6.66
CA ALA A 118 5.06 16.63 5.94
C ALA A 118 4.28 16.10 4.73
N THR A 119 3.24 16.83 4.33
CA THR A 119 2.45 16.49 3.14
C THR A 119 3.31 16.44 1.87
N THR A 120 4.29 17.33 1.74
CA THR A 120 5.20 17.39 0.58
C THR A 120 6.17 16.22 0.53
N SER A 121 6.60 15.68 1.68
CA SER A 121 7.54 14.56 1.77
C SER A 121 6.92 13.20 1.39
N ARG A 122 5.63 13.13 1.08
CA ARG A 122 5.00 11.90 0.55
C ARG A 122 5.66 11.39 -0.74
N THR A 123 6.31 12.29 -1.49
CA THR A 123 7.01 11.99 -2.75
C THR A 123 8.18 11.03 -2.58
N TRP A 124 8.69 10.84 -1.36
CA TRP A 124 9.76 9.90 -1.06
C TRP A 124 9.42 8.45 -1.43
N GLY A 125 8.14 8.11 -1.41
CA GLY A 125 7.69 6.80 -1.88
C GLY A 125 7.47 6.69 -3.37
N GLY A 126 7.51 7.79 -4.14
CA GLY A 126 7.21 7.81 -5.58
C GLY A 126 7.87 6.72 -6.43
N PRO A 127 9.13 6.30 -6.15
CA PRO A 127 9.76 5.21 -6.90
C PRO A 127 9.05 3.84 -6.80
N PHE A 128 8.04 3.65 -5.94
CA PHE A 128 7.22 2.43 -5.93
C PHE A 128 6.65 2.09 -7.31
N HIS A 129 6.37 3.11 -8.13
CA HIS A 129 5.85 2.97 -9.50
C HIS A 129 6.74 2.13 -10.42
N PHE A 130 8.05 2.00 -10.15
CA PHE A 130 8.92 1.13 -10.95
C PHE A 130 8.59 -0.35 -10.77
N GLY A 131 8.29 -0.77 -9.54
CA GLY A 131 7.82 -2.13 -9.27
C GLY A 131 6.41 -2.36 -9.83
N GLU A 132 5.54 -1.35 -9.73
CA GLU A 132 4.19 -1.41 -10.28
C GLU A 132 4.22 -1.61 -11.81
N LEU A 133 4.99 -0.76 -12.50
CA LEU A 133 5.11 -0.82 -13.95
C LEU A 133 5.67 -2.17 -14.42
N TYR A 134 6.65 -2.72 -13.70
CA TYR A 134 7.14 -4.07 -13.97
C TYR A 134 6.02 -5.12 -13.91
N CYS A 135 5.19 -5.10 -12.85
CA CYS A 135 4.08 -6.03 -12.71
C CYS A 135 3.05 -5.85 -13.83
N VAL A 136 2.66 -4.62 -14.15
CA VAL A 136 1.71 -4.31 -15.23
C VAL A 136 2.20 -4.84 -16.58
N ILE A 137 3.47 -4.58 -16.93
CA ILE A 137 4.07 -5.08 -18.18
C ILE A 137 4.10 -6.60 -18.19
N THR A 138 4.45 -7.23 -17.06
CA THR A 138 4.54 -8.68 -16.97
C THR A 138 3.16 -9.35 -17.05
N ALA A 139 2.13 -8.75 -16.45
CA ALA A 139 0.75 -9.22 -16.57
C ALA A 139 0.23 -9.06 -18.00
N ALA A 140 0.58 -7.97 -18.69
CA ALA A 140 0.24 -7.79 -20.10
C ALA A 140 0.92 -8.83 -20.99
N ARG A 141 2.19 -9.21 -20.71
CA ARG A 141 2.89 -10.29 -21.41
C ARG A 141 2.23 -11.65 -21.17
N LEU A 142 1.80 -11.93 -19.94
CA LEU A 142 1.03 -13.13 -19.63
C LEU A 142 -0.25 -13.18 -20.46
N ALA A 143 -1.03 -12.08 -20.47
CA ALA A 143 -2.26 -11.99 -21.25
C ALA A 143 -2.00 -12.22 -22.74
N TYR A 144 -0.98 -11.59 -23.31
CA TYR A 144 -0.58 -11.79 -24.71
C TYR A 144 -0.21 -13.25 -25.00
N SER A 145 0.60 -13.88 -24.14
CA SER A 145 0.99 -15.29 -24.29
C SER A 145 -0.22 -16.23 -24.28
N LEU A 146 -1.21 -15.96 -23.42
CA LEU A 146 -2.43 -16.77 -23.33
C LEU A 146 -3.31 -16.61 -24.57
N ILE A 147 -3.46 -15.38 -25.10
CA ILE A 147 -4.21 -15.11 -26.32
C ILE A 147 -3.57 -15.81 -27.53
N GLN A 148 -2.24 -15.80 -27.64
CA GLN A 148 -1.53 -16.45 -28.75
C GLN A 148 -1.56 -17.98 -28.68
N SER A 149 -1.94 -18.55 -27.53
CA SER A 149 -2.03 -19.99 -27.31
C SER A 149 -3.48 -20.51 -27.36
N ALA A 150 -4.46 -19.63 -27.65
CA ALA A 150 -5.88 -19.96 -27.75
C ALA A 150 -6.28 -20.28 -29.19
#